data_AF-A0AAD2TQL3-F1
#
_entry.id   AF-A0AAD2TQL3-F1
#
_cell.length_a   1.000
_cell.length_b   1.000
_cell.length_c   1.000
_cell.angle_alpha   90.00
_cell.angle_beta   90.00
_cell.angle_gamma   90.00
#
_symmetry.space_group_name_H-M   'P 1'
#
loop_
_entity.id
_entity.type
_entity.pdbx_description
1 polymer ?
#
loop_
_entity_poly.entity_id
_entity_poly.type
_entity_poly.pdbx_seq_one_letter_code
_entity_poly.pdbx_strand_id
1 'polypeptide(L)'
;MVGVSELMGEKEIIFPEMAALTIGMWIVDKKVWTVSRLKLVLLMSIGAIVGVCIVRYSPFPLIVNLCISFAFSAICLQVSRTTLIPQISACMLPILLGTESWVYPIAVTVMSLVVVGGQKWMEKNKYRKEITYTPVQRDPKKNCLKWGTLLATIPLIAAIPIHTGYLYCILPPLIVTYVEFSTSKAGFRGRPLGTFLLLAIAAVLGSTSQLIGHIYLHLPETVVALFLFICLFILFEWWGKFFAPAGAIALVPMIISPQGLIGYPLQVMIGAALLIFIAMVLFLKCYKWPKSHLIYCLVPAPIRTSHRYRSYLRQQERKTMPNLG
;
A
#
# COMPACT_ATOMS: atom_id res chain seq x y z
N MET A 1 -17.33 -7.61 -1.45
CA MET A 1 -17.17 -6.20 -1.04
C MET A 1 -17.86 -5.29 -2.05
N VAL A 2 -17.33 -5.11 -3.27
CA VAL A 2 -17.93 -4.21 -4.28
C VAL A 2 -19.40 -4.54 -4.56
N GLY A 3 -19.75 -5.81 -4.80
CA GLY A 3 -21.16 -6.17 -5.00
C GLY A 3 -22.07 -5.94 -3.79
N VAL A 4 -21.55 -6.00 -2.56
CA VAL A 4 -22.36 -5.66 -1.37
C VAL A 4 -22.56 -4.14 -1.29
N SER A 5 -21.52 -3.36 -1.59
CA SER A 5 -21.59 -1.90 -1.70
C SER A 5 -22.62 -1.48 -2.75
N GLU A 6 -22.63 -2.13 -3.91
CA GLU A 6 -23.56 -1.86 -5.01
C GLU A 6 -25.00 -2.19 -4.62
N LEU A 7 -25.23 -3.36 -4.00
CA LEU A 7 -26.56 -3.78 -3.55
C LEU A 7 -27.13 -2.89 -2.44
N MET A 8 -26.28 -2.39 -1.55
CA MET A 8 -26.70 -1.55 -0.42
C MET A 8 -26.68 -0.05 -0.76
N GLY A 9 -26.10 0.35 -1.90
CA GLY A 9 -25.89 1.75 -2.25
C GLY A 9 -24.85 2.48 -1.39
N GLU A 10 -24.03 1.76 -0.63
CA GLU A 10 -23.13 2.31 0.40
C GLU A 10 -21.66 2.16 0.03
N LYS A 11 -21.08 3.18 -0.62
CA LYS A 11 -19.67 3.18 -1.07
C LYS A 11 -18.66 3.06 0.06
N GLU A 12 -19.04 3.42 1.29
CA GLU A 12 -18.18 3.27 2.48
C GLU A 12 -17.84 1.80 2.80
N ILE A 13 -18.59 0.84 2.25
CA ILE A 13 -18.29 -0.59 2.36
C ILE A 13 -17.02 -0.96 1.57
N ILE A 14 -16.69 -0.20 0.52
CA ILE A 14 -15.48 -0.44 -0.28
C ILE A 14 -14.28 0.10 0.48
N PHE A 15 -13.49 -0.82 1.04
CA PHE A 15 -12.21 -0.51 1.67
C PHE A 15 -11.06 -1.02 0.78
N PRO A 16 -10.38 -0.15 0.01
CA PRO A 16 -9.35 -0.55 -0.96
C PRO A 16 -8.22 -1.40 -0.37
N GLU A 17 -7.85 -1.16 0.88
CA GLU A 17 -6.80 -1.94 1.55
C GLU A 17 -7.18 -3.41 1.79
N MET A 18 -8.45 -3.78 1.70
CA MET A 18 -8.82 -5.20 1.68
C MET A 18 -8.27 -5.90 0.45
N ALA A 19 -8.12 -5.22 -0.68
CA ALA A 19 -7.42 -5.75 -1.84
C ALA A 19 -5.96 -6.03 -1.51
N ALA A 20 -5.30 -5.07 -0.85
CA ALA A 20 -3.91 -5.23 -0.41
C ALA A 20 -3.78 -6.40 0.59
N LEU A 21 -4.65 -6.48 1.59
CA LEU A 21 -4.66 -7.55 2.58
C LEU A 21 -4.90 -8.93 1.96
N THR A 22 -5.89 -9.07 1.07
CA THR A 22 -6.15 -10.34 0.38
C THR A 22 -4.98 -10.76 -0.51
N ILE A 23 -4.37 -9.84 -1.27
CA ILE A 23 -3.16 -10.13 -2.04
C ILE A 23 -2.03 -10.61 -1.11
N GLY A 24 -1.74 -9.88 -0.04
CA GLY A 24 -0.64 -10.21 0.86
C GLY A 24 -0.87 -11.45 1.73
N MET A 25 -2.13 -11.77 2.06
CA MET A 25 -2.47 -12.86 2.99
C MET A 25 -2.97 -14.14 2.33
N TRP A 26 -3.53 -14.05 1.12
CA TRP A 26 -4.06 -15.22 0.40
C TRP A 26 -3.16 -15.63 -0.74
N ILE A 27 -2.63 -14.67 -1.50
CA ILE A 27 -1.92 -14.94 -2.76
C ILE A 27 -0.41 -15.03 -2.56
N VAL A 28 0.17 -14.14 -1.77
CA VAL A 28 1.62 -14.16 -1.53
C VAL A 28 1.97 -15.29 -0.56
N ASP A 29 2.74 -16.27 -1.04
CA ASP A 29 3.20 -17.44 -0.27
C ASP A 29 4.28 -17.12 0.78
N LYS A 30 4.76 -15.89 0.79
CA LYS A 30 5.75 -15.39 1.75
C LYS A 30 5.06 -14.56 2.83
N LYS A 31 5.64 -14.56 4.03
CA LYS A 31 5.19 -13.73 5.14
C LYS A 31 5.42 -12.25 4.80
N VAL A 32 4.39 -11.57 4.30
CA VAL A 32 4.42 -10.12 4.02
C VAL A 32 4.39 -9.33 5.33
N TRP A 33 3.46 -9.69 6.22
CA TRP A 33 3.33 -9.06 7.53
C TRP A 33 3.33 -10.08 8.66
N THR A 34 3.81 -9.64 9.81
CA THR A 34 3.91 -10.44 11.03
C THR A 34 2.79 -10.03 11.98
N VAL A 35 1.71 -10.82 11.99
CA VAL A 35 0.53 -10.57 12.82
C VAL A 35 -0.16 -11.90 13.13
N SER A 36 -0.79 -12.04 14.30
CA SER A 36 -1.65 -13.18 14.58
C SER A 36 -3.06 -12.90 14.06
N ARG A 37 -3.81 -13.95 13.74
CA ARG A 37 -5.18 -13.85 13.22
C ARG A 37 -6.08 -12.94 14.07
N LEU A 38 -6.08 -13.12 15.39
CA LEU A 38 -6.84 -12.28 16.32
C LEU A 38 -6.36 -10.82 16.33
N LYS A 39 -5.04 -10.60 16.40
CA LYS A 39 -4.48 -9.24 16.38
C LYS A 39 -4.80 -8.51 15.08
N LEU A 40 -4.91 -9.23 13.95
CA LEU A 40 -5.29 -8.61 12.69
C LEU A 40 -6.68 -8.00 12.78
N VAL A 41 -7.69 -8.79 13.16
CA VAL A 41 -9.07 -8.31 13.27
C VAL A 41 -9.13 -7.14 14.27
N LEU A 42 -8.55 -7.31 15.46
CA LEU A 42 -8.57 -6.26 16.49
C LEU A 42 -7.90 -4.95 16.02
N LEU A 43 -6.71 -5.03 15.42
CA LEU A 43 -6.00 -3.83 14.96
C LEU A 43 -6.75 -3.12 13.83
N MET A 44 -7.31 -3.87 12.89
CA MET A 44 -8.09 -3.30 11.78
C MET A 44 -9.37 -2.63 12.28
N SER A 45 -10.12 -3.30 13.17
CA SER A 45 -11.34 -2.76 13.77
C SER A 45 -11.07 -1.52 14.62
N ILE A 46 -10.07 -1.58 15.50
CA ILE A 46 -9.69 -0.43 16.35
C ILE A 46 -9.23 0.74 15.48
N GLY A 47 -8.42 0.50 14.45
CA GLY A 47 -7.99 1.54 13.51
C GLY A 47 -9.18 2.21 12.82
N ALA A 48 -10.13 1.44 12.30
CA ALA A 48 -11.30 2.00 11.63
C ALA A 48 -12.21 2.80 12.57
N ILE A 49 -12.45 2.30 13.79
CA ILE A 49 -13.23 3.01 14.82
C ILE A 49 -12.56 4.34 15.17
N VAL A 50 -11.26 4.33 15.46
CA VAL A 50 -10.53 5.55 15.82
C VAL A 50 -10.49 6.54 14.65
N GLY A 51 -10.30 6.07 13.43
CA GLY A 51 -10.35 6.91 12.24
C GLY A 51 -11.68 7.67 12.12
N VAL A 52 -12.81 6.97 12.26
CA VAL A 52 -14.15 7.59 12.23
C VAL A 52 -14.40 8.49 13.45
N CYS A 53 -13.95 8.12 14.64
CA CYS A 53 -14.05 8.99 15.82
C CYS A 53 -13.25 10.29 15.64
N ILE A 54 -12.07 10.25 15.01
CA ILE A 54 -11.29 11.45 14.72
C ILE A 54 -12.07 12.36 13.77
N VAL A 55 -12.67 11.81 12.70
CA VAL A 55 -13.48 12.60 11.76
C VAL A 55 -14.65 13.29 12.45
N ARG A 56 -15.39 12.55 13.28
CA ARG A 56 -16.62 13.05 13.90
C ARG A 56 -16.39 14.05 15.03
N TYR A 57 -15.34 13.86 15.82
CA TYR A 57 -15.20 14.55 17.10
C TYR A 57 -13.99 15.47 17.21
N SER A 58 -13.01 15.36 16.30
CA SER A 58 -11.79 16.17 16.39
C SER A 58 -12.02 17.58 15.84
N PRO A 59 -11.77 18.64 16.63
CA PRO A 59 -11.89 20.03 16.15
C PRO A 59 -10.65 20.49 15.37
N PHE A 60 -9.63 19.63 15.23
CA PHE A 60 -8.35 20.00 14.62
C PHE A 60 -8.39 19.96 13.08
N PRO A 61 -7.51 20.72 12.40
CA PRO A 61 -7.43 20.70 10.94
C PRO A 61 -6.96 19.33 10.40
N LEU A 62 -7.27 19.05 9.13
CA LEU A 62 -7.00 17.77 8.45
C LEU A 62 -5.57 17.26 8.66
N ILE A 63 -4.57 18.13 8.53
CA ILE A 63 -3.16 17.75 8.69
C ILE A 63 -2.85 17.22 10.10
N VAL A 64 -3.45 17.81 11.13
CA VAL A 64 -3.28 17.38 12.52
C VAL A 64 -4.01 16.06 12.75
N ASN A 65 -5.22 15.91 12.22
CA ASN A 65 -5.98 14.66 12.30
C ASN A 65 -5.25 13.48 11.64
N LEU A 66 -4.62 13.71 10.48
CA LEU A 66 -3.79 12.70 9.81
C LEU A 66 -2.56 12.32 10.66
N CYS A 67 -1.90 13.30 11.28
CA CYS A 67 -0.78 13.05 12.20
C CYS A 67 -1.21 12.25 13.44
N ILE A 68 -2.35 12.59 14.06
CA ILE A 68 -2.91 11.87 15.22
C ILE A 68 -3.22 10.43 14.83
N SER A 69 -3.90 10.22 13.70
CA SER A 69 -4.25 8.90 13.19
C SER A 69 -3.03 8.02 12.87
N PHE A 70 -2.01 8.62 12.26
CA PHE A 70 -0.75 7.94 12.00
C PHE A 70 0.00 7.59 13.30
N ALA A 71 0.10 8.54 14.24
CA ALA A 71 0.75 8.32 15.53
C ALA A 71 0.07 7.21 16.32
N PHE A 72 -1.26 7.22 16.38
CA PHE A 72 -2.06 6.16 16.98
C PHE A 72 -1.76 4.79 16.34
N SER A 73 -1.80 4.72 15.00
CA SER A 73 -1.51 3.49 14.27
C SER A 73 -0.09 2.98 14.52
N ALA A 74 0.89 3.87 14.55
CA ALA A 74 2.28 3.55 14.88
C ALA A 74 2.42 3.00 16.30
N ILE A 75 1.71 3.57 17.28
CA ILE A 75 1.69 3.06 18.66
C ILE A 75 1.06 1.67 18.71
N CYS A 76 -0.09 1.45 18.06
CA CYS A 76 -0.75 0.14 17.99
C CYS A 76 0.18 -0.95 17.41
N LEU A 77 0.85 -0.67 16.30
CA LEU A 77 1.80 -1.59 15.67
C LEU A 77 3.00 -1.88 16.59
N GLN A 78 3.52 -0.85 17.26
CA GLN A 78 4.61 -1.01 18.21
C GLN A 78 4.19 -1.85 19.40
N VAL A 79 3.10 -1.51 20.10
CA VAL A 79 2.59 -2.21 21.29
C VAL A 79 2.25 -3.66 20.96
N SER A 80 1.53 -3.91 19.87
CA SER A 80 1.10 -5.25 19.46
C SER A 80 2.24 -6.15 18.96
N ARG A 81 3.42 -5.59 18.69
CA ARG A 81 4.58 -6.26 18.06
C ARG A 81 4.21 -6.86 16.71
N THR A 82 3.51 -6.09 15.90
CA THR A 82 3.05 -6.51 14.56
C THR A 82 3.61 -5.59 13.48
N THR A 83 3.59 -6.06 12.25
CA THR A 83 3.95 -5.26 11.07
C THR A 83 2.76 -5.14 10.13
N LEU A 84 1.53 -5.07 10.65
CA LEU A 84 0.33 -4.93 9.84
C LEU A 84 0.19 -3.48 9.34
N ILE A 85 1.05 -3.08 8.41
CA ILE A 85 1.12 -1.70 7.92
C ILE A 85 -0.23 -1.22 7.33
N PRO A 86 -1.06 -2.06 6.67
CA PRO A 86 -2.40 -1.65 6.22
C PRO A 86 -3.33 -1.10 7.32
N GLN A 87 -3.05 -1.35 8.61
CA GLN A 87 -3.77 -0.72 9.71
C GLN A 87 -3.69 0.81 9.68
N ILE A 88 -2.56 1.36 9.23
CA ILE A 88 -2.38 2.82 9.10
C ILE A 88 -3.44 3.39 8.16
N SER A 89 -3.67 2.72 7.04
CA SER A 89 -4.69 3.12 6.09
C SER A 89 -6.11 2.94 6.62
N ALA A 90 -6.39 1.89 7.39
CA ALA A 90 -7.70 1.71 8.01
C ALA A 90 -8.09 2.91 8.90
N CYS A 91 -7.10 3.51 9.57
CA CYS A 91 -7.28 4.66 10.44
C CYS A 91 -7.30 6.00 9.66
N MET A 92 -6.47 6.14 8.61
CA MET A 92 -6.32 7.39 7.87
C MET A 92 -7.36 7.61 6.77
N LEU A 93 -7.87 6.54 6.15
CA LEU A 93 -8.82 6.63 5.05
C LEU A 93 -10.10 7.40 5.39
N PRO A 94 -10.80 7.14 6.51
CA PRO A 94 -12.02 7.89 6.83
C PRO A 94 -11.72 9.39 7.00
N ILE A 95 -10.54 9.73 7.52
CA ILE A 95 -10.09 11.12 7.71
C ILE A 95 -9.85 11.83 6.37
N LEU A 96 -9.23 11.14 5.41
CA LEU A 96 -8.96 11.74 4.11
C LEU A 96 -10.23 11.90 3.27
N LEU A 97 -11.18 10.97 3.40
CA LEU A 97 -12.42 10.97 2.62
C LEU A 97 -13.59 11.68 3.31
N GLY A 98 -13.44 12.10 4.57
CA GLY A 98 -14.54 12.67 5.36
C GLY A 98 -15.64 11.64 5.66
N THR A 99 -15.27 10.36 5.80
CA THR A 99 -16.21 9.28 6.08
C THR A 99 -16.66 9.35 7.54
N GLU A 100 -17.89 9.80 7.73
CA GLU A 100 -18.47 9.84 9.06
C GLU A 100 -19.17 8.54 9.41
N SER A 101 -19.75 7.75 8.50
CA SER A 101 -20.67 6.70 8.95
C SER A 101 -20.02 5.51 9.70
N TRP A 102 -20.83 4.86 10.56
CA TRP A 102 -20.44 3.65 11.28
C TRP A 102 -20.44 2.39 10.40
N VAL A 103 -20.90 2.49 9.15
CA VAL A 103 -20.83 1.40 8.17
C VAL A 103 -19.37 1.05 7.89
N TYR A 104 -18.49 2.05 7.80
CA TYR A 104 -17.07 1.82 7.53
C TYR A 104 -16.38 0.91 8.57
N PRO A 105 -16.41 1.15 9.90
CA PRO A 105 -15.81 0.25 10.88
C PRO A 105 -16.43 -1.15 10.91
N ILE A 106 -17.76 -1.25 10.70
CA ILE A 106 -18.45 -2.54 10.60
C ILE A 106 -17.93 -3.31 9.39
N ALA A 107 -17.86 -2.66 8.22
CA ALA A 107 -17.37 -3.25 6.99
C ALA A 107 -15.91 -3.72 7.14
N VAL A 108 -15.01 -2.88 7.65
CA VAL A 108 -13.61 -3.25 7.89
C VAL A 108 -13.51 -4.46 8.83
N THR A 109 -14.32 -4.49 9.90
CA THR A 109 -14.35 -5.61 10.85
C THR A 109 -14.82 -6.90 10.18
N VAL A 110 -15.95 -6.88 9.49
CA VAL A 110 -16.50 -8.05 8.78
C VAL A 110 -15.52 -8.55 7.72
N MET A 111 -14.92 -7.65 6.94
CA MET A 111 -13.97 -8.04 5.91
C MET A 111 -12.68 -8.62 6.49
N SER A 112 -12.19 -8.08 7.61
CA SER A 112 -11.02 -8.65 8.29
C SER A 112 -11.30 -10.07 8.83
N LEU A 113 -12.52 -10.33 9.33
CA LEU A 113 -12.97 -11.68 9.69
C LEU A 113 -13.01 -12.61 8.48
N VAL A 114 -13.53 -12.15 7.33
CA VAL A 114 -13.54 -12.91 6.08
C VAL A 114 -12.12 -13.26 5.63
N VAL A 115 -11.18 -12.30 5.67
CA VAL A 115 -9.77 -12.54 5.29
C VAL A 115 -9.12 -13.58 6.19
N VAL A 116 -9.31 -13.48 7.50
CA VAL A 116 -8.76 -14.44 8.47
C VAL A 116 -9.42 -15.81 8.33
N GLY A 117 -10.74 -15.86 8.13
CA GLY A 117 -11.50 -17.09 7.91
C GLY A 117 -11.08 -17.80 6.63
N GLY A 118 -10.96 -17.06 5.53
CA GLY A 118 -10.46 -17.59 4.26
C GLY A 118 -9.03 -18.10 4.34
N GLN A 119 -8.14 -17.38 5.05
CA GLN A 119 -6.78 -17.86 5.31
C GLN A 119 -6.77 -19.21 6.05
N LYS A 120 -7.55 -19.31 7.14
CA LYS A 120 -7.67 -20.56 7.92
C LYS A 120 -8.23 -21.71 7.09
N TRP A 121 -9.21 -21.43 6.23
CA TRP A 121 -9.79 -22.42 5.33
C TRP A 121 -8.78 -22.93 4.29
N MET A 122 -7.99 -22.05 3.68
CA MET A 122 -6.93 -22.43 2.73
C MET A 122 -5.82 -23.27 3.38
N GLU A 123 -5.43 -22.92 4.62
CA GLU A 123 -4.44 -23.69 5.39
C GLU A 123 -4.97 -25.08 5.74
N LYS A 124 -6.24 -25.18 6.15
CA LYS A 124 -6.90 -26.47 6.43
C LYS A 124 -6.91 -27.38 5.20
N ASN A 125 -7.15 -26.80 4.02
CA ASN A 125 -7.20 -27.53 2.75
C ASN A 125 -5.83 -27.72 2.09
N LYS A 126 -4.73 -27.36 2.77
CA LYS A 126 -3.35 -27.46 2.27
C LYS A 126 -3.04 -26.63 1.02
N TYR A 127 -3.91 -25.68 0.64
CA TYR A 127 -3.62 -24.70 -0.41
C TYR A 127 -2.53 -23.72 0.01
N ARG A 128 -2.28 -23.56 1.31
CA ARG A 128 -1.26 -22.67 1.87
C ARG A 128 -0.54 -23.31 3.07
N LYS A 129 0.75 -23.01 3.22
CA LYS A 129 1.53 -23.37 4.43
C LYS A 129 1.20 -22.43 5.58
N GLU A 130 1.04 -22.98 6.77
CA GLU A 130 0.79 -22.19 7.97
C GLU A 130 1.96 -21.23 8.24
N ILE A 131 1.63 -19.95 8.45
CA ILE A 131 2.62 -18.93 8.77
C ILE A 131 2.69 -18.80 10.30
N THR A 132 3.73 -19.36 10.91
CA THR A 132 3.95 -19.21 12.35
C THR A 132 4.21 -17.74 12.71
N TYR A 133 3.44 -17.21 13.66
CA TYR A 133 3.70 -15.88 14.21
C TYR A 133 4.97 -15.92 15.06
N THR A 134 5.92 -15.07 14.69
CA THR A 134 7.15 -14.84 15.45
C THR A 134 7.19 -13.36 15.79
N PRO A 135 7.15 -12.96 17.07
CA PRO A 135 7.15 -11.56 17.45
C PRO A 135 8.35 -10.83 16.85
N VAL A 136 8.13 -9.62 16.34
CA VAL A 136 9.23 -8.81 15.80
C VAL A 136 10.16 -8.37 16.93
N GLN A 137 11.45 -8.71 16.81
CA GLN A 137 12.48 -8.26 17.75
C GLN A 137 12.59 -6.73 17.71
N ARG A 138 12.63 -6.10 18.90
CA ARG A 138 12.62 -4.65 19.06
C ARG A 138 14.04 -4.13 19.35
N ASP A 139 14.44 -3.10 18.63
CA ASP A 139 15.42 -2.13 19.10
C ASP A 139 14.64 -0.83 19.40
N PRO A 140 14.29 -0.56 20.67
CA PRO A 140 13.33 0.48 21.03
C PRO A 140 13.82 1.88 20.62
N LYS A 141 15.13 2.14 20.73
CA LYS A 141 15.72 3.45 20.38
C LYS A 141 15.65 3.68 18.87
N LYS A 142 16.05 2.68 18.06
CA LYS A 142 16.00 2.80 16.59
C LYS A 142 14.57 2.84 16.05
N ASN A 143 13.64 2.09 16.66
CA ASN A 143 12.24 2.12 16.26
C ASN A 143 11.57 3.44 16.62
N CYS A 144 11.82 3.99 17.81
CA CYS A 144 11.29 5.29 18.20
C CYS A 144 11.78 6.38 17.24
N LEU A 145 13.09 6.43 16.95
CA LEU A 145 13.64 7.37 15.98
C LEU A 145 13.00 7.21 14.60
N LYS A 146 12.88 5.97 14.10
CA LYS A 146 12.27 5.69 12.79
C LYS A 146 10.82 6.19 12.71
N TRP A 147 9.98 5.83 13.69
CA TRP A 147 8.59 6.24 13.70
C TRP A 147 8.43 7.75 13.94
N GLY A 148 9.30 8.36 14.73
CA GLY A 148 9.38 9.81 14.89
C GLY A 148 9.74 10.52 13.57
N THR A 149 10.71 10.01 12.82
CA THR A 149 11.04 10.52 11.48
C THR A 149 9.86 10.37 10.53
N LEU A 150 9.19 9.22 10.50
CA LEU A 150 8.00 9.02 9.67
C LEU A 150 6.89 10.03 10.02
N LEU A 151 6.59 10.18 11.30
CA LEU A 151 5.58 11.12 11.80
C LEU A 151 5.92 12.57 11.44
N ALA A 152 7.20 12.96 11.51
CA ALA A 152 7.64 14.31 11.13
C ALA A 152 7.53 14.58 9.62
N THR A 153 7.74 13.55 8.78
CA THR A 153 7.71 13.71 7.32
C THR A 153 6.31 13.77 6.72
N ILE A 154 5.33 13.12 7.34
CA ILE A 154 3.93 13.10 6.86
C ILE A 154 3.33 14.50 6.71
N PRO A 155 3.36 15.40 7.71
CA PRO A 155 2.79 16.73 7.56
C PRO A 155 3.52 17.55 6.48
N LEU A 156 4.85 17.39 6.33
CA LEU A 156 5.62 18.07 5.29
C LEU A 156 5.17 17.65 3.89
N ILE A 157 4.93 16.36 3.69
CA ILE A 157 4.43 15.82 2.41
C ILE A 157 2.98 16.21 2.19
N ALA A 158 2.17 16.23 3.25
CA ALA A 158 0.73 16.51 3.19
C ALA A 158 0.39 18.00 3.04
N ALA A 159 1.27 18.92 3.43
CA ALA A 159 1.00 20.35 3.38
C ALA A 159 0.57 20.83 1.98
N ILE A 160 1.38 20.55 0.94
CA ILE A 160 1.09 21.02 -0.42
C ILE A 160 -0.21 20.40 -0.97
N PRO A 161 -0.40 19.07 -0.93
CA PRO A 161 -1.66 18.43 -1.37
C PRO A 161 -2.90 18.95 -0.66
N ILE A 162 -2.83 19.22 0.64
CA ILE A 162 -3.96 19.75 1.42
C ILE A 162 -4.28 21.19 1.00
N HIS A 163 -3.27 22.05 0.84
CA HIS A 163 -3.49 23.45 0.43
C HIS A 163 -3.97 23.59 -1.01
N THR A 164 -3.56 22.68 -1.90
CA THR A 164 -3.93 22.72 -3.33
C THR A 164 -5.19 21.92 -3.65
N GLY A 165 -5.74 21.16 -2.69
CA GLY A 165 -6.90 20.30 -2.89
C GLY A 165 -6.60 18.97 -3.61
N TYR A 166 -5.34 18.68 -3.95
CA TYR A 166 -4.92 17.44 -4.61
C TYR A 166 -4.70 16.29 -3.62
N LEU A 167 -5.75 15.93 -2.89
CA LEU A 167 -5.70 14.96 -1.78
C LEU A 167 -5.26 13.55 -2.23
N TYR A 168 -5.38 13.18 -3.50
CA TYR A 168 -5.01 11.84 -3.95
C TYR A 168 -3.49 11.59 -3.94
N CYS A 169 -2.68 12.66 -3.87
CA CYS A 169 -1.23 12.58 -3.69
C CYS A 169 -0.82 11.95 -2.34
N ILE A 170 -1.70 11.98 -1.33
CA ILE A 170 -1.44 11.48 0.03
C ILE A 170 -2.39 10.35 0.42
N LEU A 171 -2.86 9.60 -0.57
CA LEU A 171 -3.71 8.44 -0.33
C LEU A 171 -3.07 7.47 0.68
N PRO A 172 -3.87 6.90 1.60
CA PRO A 172 -3.32 6.01 2.61
C PRO A 172 -2.51 4.83 2.05
N PRO A 173 -2.90 4.17 0.92
CA PRO A 173 -2.05 3.16 0.27
C PRO A 173 -0.64 3.65 -0.13
N LEU A 174 -0.48 4.93 -0.46
CA LEU A 174 0.84 5.53 -0.73
C LEU A 174 1.64 5.74 0.55
N ILE A 175 0.98 6.14 1.64
CA ILE A 175 1.60 6.22 2.97
C ILE A 175 2.02 4.82 3.45
N VAL A 176 1.19 3.80 3.22
CA VAL A 176 1.56 2.38 3.46
C VAL A 176 2.78 2.00 2.66
N THR A 177 2.83 2.34 1.37
CA THR A 177 4.02 2.13 0.53
C THR A 177 5.26 2.80 1.14
N TYR A 178 5.15 4.05 1.56
CA TYR A 178 6.23 4.79 2.21
C TYR A 178 6.75 4.09 3.47
N VAL A 179 5.84 3.64 4.36
CA VAL A 179 6.19 2.90 5.58
C VAL A 179 6.76 1.51 5.27
N GLU A 180 6.29 0.84 4.22
CA GLU A 180 6.85 -0.43 3.76
C GLU A 180 8.29 -0.26 3.27
N PHE A 181 8.60 0.81 2.52
CA PHE A 181 9.97 1.13 2.12
C PHE A 181 10.87 1.46 3.33
N SER A 182 10.35 2.15 4.35
CA SER A 182 11.11 2.47 5.57
C SER A 182 11.39 1.26 6.46
N THR A 183 10.63 0.17 6.33
CA THR A 183 10.73 -1.01 7.21
C THR A 183 11.26 -2.26 6.52
N SER A 184 11.03 -2.44 5.21
CA SER A 184 11.31 -3.71 4.52
C SER A 184 12.81 -4.04 4.43
N LYS A 185 13.23 -5.22 4.90
CA LYS A 185 14.60 -5.71 4.76
C LYS A 185 14.89 -6.40 3.41
N ALA A 186 13.89 -6.65 2.54
CA ALA A 186 14.11 -7.34 1.27
C ALA A 186 13.06 -7.02 0.18
N GLY A 187 13.50 -7.00 -1.08
CA GLY A 187 12.65 -7.13 -2.28
C GLY A 187 12.40 -5.85 -3.09
N PHE A 188 11.72 -4.87 -2.50
CA PHE A 188 11.27 -3.64 -3.19
C PHE A 188 12.17 -2.42 -2.96
N ARG A 189 12.92 -2.40 -1.84
CA ARG A 189 13.99 -1.42 -1.57
C ARG A 189 15.02 -1.30 -2.70
N GLY A 190 15.31 -2.41 -3.38
CA GLY A 190 16.28 -2.46 -4.47
C GLY A 190 15.71 -2.15 -5.85
N ARG A 191 14.40 -1.82 -5.98
CA ARG A 191 13.72 -1.57 -7.26
C ARG A 191 12.68 -0.45 -7.16
N PRO A 192 13.04 0.74 -6.64
CA PRO A 192 12.10 1.84 -6.41
C PRO A 192 11.34 2.26 -7.67
N LEU A 193 12.02 2.37 -8.83
CA LEU A 193 11.33 2.70 -10.08
C LEU A 193 10.33 1.61 -10.47
N GLY A 194 10.66 0.35 -10.22
CA GLY A 194 9.75 -0.75 -10.51
C GLY A 194 8.47 -0.69 -9.67
N THR A 195 8.58 -0.31 -8.39
CA THR A 195 7.39 -0.11 -7.55
C THR A 195 6.60 1.10 -8.01
N PHE A 196 7.26 2.21 -8.35
CA PHE A 196 6.60 3.40 -8.90
C PHE A 196 5.79 3.07 -10.16
N LEU A 197 6.39 2.38 -11.14
CA LEU A 197 5.72 1.99 -12.38
C LEU A 197 4.52 1.08 -12.12
N LEU A 198 4.64 0.12 -11.20
CA LEU A 198 3.54 -0.77 -10.84
C LEU A 198 2.36 0.00 -10.23
N LEU A 199 2.63 0.96 -9.34
CA LEU A 199 1.61 1.84 -8.77
C LEU A 199 0.97 2.75 -9.83
N ALA A 200 1.76 3.30 -10.74
CA ALA A 200 1.27 4.14 -11.83
C ALA A 200 0.34 3.35 -12.77
N ILE A 201 0.75 2.15 -13.21
CA ILE A 201 -0.08 1.29 -14.07
C ILE A 201 -1.35 0.87 -13.33
N ALA A 202 -1.25 0.50 -12.04
CA ALA A 202 -2.43 0.16 -11.23
C ALA A 202 -3.43 1.32 -11.13
N ALA A 203 -2.94 2.55 -10.96
CA ALA A 203 -3.79 3.74 -10.89
C ALA A 203 -4.48 4.05 -12.23
N VAL A 204 -3.75 3.96 -13.33
CA VAL A 204 -4.30 4.11 -14.69
C VAL A 204 -5.33 3.03 -14.98
N LEU A 205 -5.01 1.77 -14.66
CA LEU A 205 -5.90 0.63 -14.88
C LEU A 205 -7.21 0.78 -14.09
N GLY A 206 -7.12 1.13 -12.81
CA GLY A 206 -8.31 1.39 -11.99
C GLY A 206 -9.17 2.54 -12.53
N SER A 207 -8.54 3.68 -12.85
CA SER A 207 -9.26 4.87 -13.34
C SER A 207 -9.92 4.61 -14.69
N THR A 208 -9.20 4.02 -15.65
CA THR A 208 -9.74 3.69 -16.99
C THR A 208 -10.83 2.62 -16.93
N SER A 209 -10.69 1.60 -16.07
CA SER A 209 -11.71 0.57 -15.90
C SER A 209 -13.00 1.17 -15.37
N GLN A 210 -12.92 2.08 -14.39
CA GLN A 210 -14.10 2.75 -13.84
C GLN A 210 -14.71 3.76 -14.83
N LEU A 211 -13.88 4.54 -15.53
CA LEU A 211 -14.34 5.52 -16.51
C LEU A 211 -15.02 4.87 -17.71
N ILE A 212 -14.40 3.85 -18.30
CA ILE A 212 -14.94 3.18 -19.48
C ILE A 212 -16.05 2.22 -19.08
N GLY A 213 -15.83 1.37 -18.07
CA GLY A 213 -16.76 0.31 -17.69
C GLY A 213 -18.03 0.83 -17.02
N HIS A 214 -17.89 1.60 -15.94
CA HIS A 214 -19.04 2.01 -15.15
C HIS A 214 -19.70 3.28 -15.68
N ILE A 215 -18.91 4.30 -16.06
CA ILE A 215 -19.45 5.60 -16.49
C ILE A 215 -19.92 5.56 -17.95
N TYR A 216 -19.08 5.08 -18.88
CA TYR A 216 -19.43 5.06 -20.31
C TYR A 216 -20.30 3.88 -20.73
N LEU A 217 -19.99 2.66 -20.26
CA LEU A 217 -20.72 1.44 -20.63
C LEU A 217 -21.86 1.09 -19.67
N HIS A 218 -22.05 1.86 -18.59
CA HIS A 218 -23.09 1.64 -17.58
C HIS A 218 -23.09 0.22 -16.98
N LEU A 219 -21.92 -0.43 -16.91
CA LEU A 219 -21.79 -1.76 -16.32
C LEU A 219 -21.88 -1.69 -14.79
N PRO A 220 -22.38 -2.77 -14.13
CA PRO A 220 -22.34 -2.88 -12.68
C PRO A 220 -20.91 -2.75 -12.14
N GLU A 221 -20.73 -2.04 -11.03
CA GLU A 221 -19.43 -1.85 -10.37
C GLU A 221 -18.79 -3.20 -10.02
N THR A 222 -19.60 -4.21 -9.71
CA THR A 222 -19.13 -5.58 -9.48
C THR A 222 -18.42 -6.17 -10.70
N VAL A 223 -18.99 -6.00 -11.90
CA VAL A 223 -18.42 -6.53 -13.15
C VAL A 223 -17.12 -5.81 -13.48
N VAL A 224 -17.10 -4.49 -13.30
CA VAL A 224 -15.88 -3.68 -13.50
C VAL A 224 -14.78 -4.08 -12.52
N ALA A 225 -15.11 -4.35 -11.26
CA ALA A 225 -14.16 -4.81 -10.26
C ALA A 225 -13.56 -6.18 -10.61
N LEU A 226 -14.39 -7.13 -11.07
CA LEU A 226 -13.90 -8.44 -11.51
C LEU A 226 -12.93 -8.28 -12.69
N PHE A 227 -13.29 -7.49 -13.70
CA PHE A 227 -12.42 -7.20 -14.84
C PHE A 227 -11.10 -6.55 -14.40
N LEU A 228 -11.17 -5.54 -13.53
CA LEU A 228 -10.00 -4.87 -12.97
C LEU A 228 -9.03 -5.84 -12.29
N PHE A 229 -9.55 -6.74 -11.44
CA PHE A 229 -8.70 -7.72 -10.75
C PHE A 229 -8.08 -8.74 -11.70
N ILE A 230 -8.79 -9.17 -12.76
CA ILE A 230 -8.22 -10.03 -13.80
C ILE A 230 -7.02 -9.32 -14.45
N CYS A 231 -7.19 -8.07 -14.89
CA CYS A 231 -6.10 -7.29 -15.48
C CYS A 231 -4.95 -7.04 -14.49
N LEU A 232 -5.26 -6.78 -13.22
CA LEU A 232 -4.26 -6.59 -12.17
C LEU A 232 -3.44 -7.86 -11.91
N PHE A 233 -4.07 -9.04 -11.92
CA PHE A 233 -3.35 -10.30 -11.76
C PHE A 233 -2.48 -10.63 -12.97
N ILE A 234 -2.95 -10.37 -14.19
CA ILE A 234 -2.13 -10.47 -15.41
C ILE A 234 -0.92 -9.54 -15.29
N LEU A 235 -1.11 -8.31 -14.79
CA LEU A 235 -0.03 -7.37 -14.54
C LEU A 235 0.97 -7.90 -13.51
N PHE A 236 0.51 -8.47 -12.39
CA PHE A 236 1.41 -9.03 -11.37
C PHE A 236 2.19 -10.24 -11.88
N GLU A 237 1.57 -11.11 -12.67
CA GLU A 237 2.21 -12.26 -13.29
C GLU A 237 3.30 -11.79 -14.27
N TRP A 238 2.97 -10.84 -15.15
CA TRP A 238 3.93 -10.25 -16.08
C TRP A 238 5.08 -9.51 -15.36
N TRP A 239 4.78 -8.85 -14.24
CA TRP A 239 5.78 -8.14 -13.44
C TRP A 239 6.66 -9.07 -12.60
N GLY A 240 6.18 -10.28 -12.31
CA GLY A 240 6.86 -11.32 -11.53
C GLY A 240 6.95 -11.03 -10.03
N LYS A 241 6.19 -10.05 -9.51
CA LYS A 241 6.12 -9.71 -8.09
C LYS A 241 4.76 -9.11 -7.72
N PHE A 242 4.17 -9.64 -6.65
CA PHE A 242 3.00 -9.07 -6.00
C PHE A 242 3.39 -7.92 -5.09
N PHE A 243 2.70 -6.78 -5.24
CA PHE A 243 2.83 -5.64 -4.35
C PHE A 243 1.45 -5.24 -3.85
N ALA A 244 1.18 -5.52 -2.58
CA ALA A 244 -0.14 -5.36 -1.98
C ALA A 244 -0.73 -3.93 -2.15
N PRO A 245 0.03 -2.83 -1.92
CA PRO A 245 -0.51 -1.48 -2.09
C PRO A 245 -1.00 -1.16 -3.51
N ALA A 246 -0.48 -1.84 -4.55
CA ALA A 246 -0.95 -1.65 -5.92
C ALA A 246 -2.40 -2.11 -6.09
N GLY A 247 -2.83 -3.16 -5.37
CA GLY A 247 -4.24 -3.59 -5.39
C GLY A 247 -5.18 -2.58 -4.75
N ALA A 248 -4.76 -1.94 -3.67
CA ALA A 248 -5.53 -0.86 -3.06
C ALA A 248 -5.62 0.36 -4.00
N ILE A 249 -4.50 0.79 -4.58
CA ILE A 249 -4.48 1.89 -5.56
C ILE A 249 -5.37 1.59 -6.77
N ALA A 250 -5.36 0.37 -7.29
CA ALA A 250 -6.24 0.00 -8.40
C ALA A 250 -7.73 0.13 -8.04
N LEU A 251 -8.11 -0.07 -6.78
CA LEU A 251 -9.51 -0.07 -6.33
C LEU A 251 -10.04 1.30 -5.89
N VAL A 252 -9.17 2.25 -5.50
CA VAL A 252 -9.59 3.60 -5.08
C VAL A 252 -10.49 4.33 -6.11
N PRO A 253 -10.31 4.19 -7.43
CA PRO A 253 -11.21 4.76 -8.42
C PRO A 253 -12.71 4.44 -8.24
N MET A 254 -13.08 3.36 -7.55
CA MET A 254 -14.48 2.99 -7.30
C MET A 254 -15.16 3.81 -6.19
N ILE A 255 -14.35 4.38 -5.28
CA ILE A 255 -14.85 5.19 -4.15
C ILE A 255 -14.81 6.70 -4.42
N ILE A 256 -14.04 7.15 -5.42
CA ILE A 256 -13.91 8.57 -5.74
C ILE A 256 -15.02 9.05 -6.68
N SER A 257 -15.23 10.36 -6.72
CA SER A 257 -16.21 10.98 -7.62
C SER A 257 -15.76 10.93 -9.09
N PRO A 258 -16.72 10.95 -10.04
CA PRO A 258 -16.42 10.92 -11.47
C PRO A 258 -15.44 12.01 -11.94
N GLN A 259 -15.53 13.21 -11.35
CA GLN A 259 -14.68 14.35 -11.70
C GLN A 259 -13.21 14.13 -11.30
N GLY A 260 -12.98 13.37 -10.23
CA GLY A 260 -11.63 13.04 -9.74
C GLY A 260 -10.91 11.97 -10.56
N LEU A 261 -11.63 11.14 -11.32
CA LEU A 261 -11.07 9.97 -12.02
C LEU A 261 -9.96 10.33 -13.02
N ILE A 262 -10.12 11.41 -13.78
CA ILE A 262 -9.15 11.79 -14.82
C ILE A 262 -7.84 12.29 -14.19
N GLY A 263 -7.94 13.09 -13.12
CA GLY A 263 -6.77 13.60 -12.39
C GLY A 263 -6.13 12.59 -11.45
N TYR A 264 -6.84 11.52 -11.10
CA TYR A 264 -6.42 10.53 -10.12
C TYR A 264 -5.07 9.86 -10.45
N PRO A 265 -4.83 9.29 -11.65
CA PRO A 265 -3.55 8.65 -11.96
C PRO A 265 -2.37 9.60 -11.84
N LEU A 266 -2.52 10.85 -12.30
CA LEU A 266 -1.46 11.85 -12.22
C LEU A 266 -1.12 12.21 -10.77
N GLN A 267 -2.14 12.42 -9.92
CA GLN A 267 -1.94 12.69 -8.50
C GLN A 267 -1.27 11.51 -7.79
N VAL A 268 -1.69 10.27 -8.09
CA VAL A 268 -1.04 9.06 -7.55
C VAL A 268 0.41 8.96 -7.98
N MET A 269 0.72 9.25 -9.24
CA MET A 269 2.11 9.25 -9.73
C MET A 269 2.96 10.29 -9.01
N ILE A 270 2.47 11.53 -8.86
CA ILE A 270 3.21 12.59 -8.14
C ILE A 270 3.44 12.18 -6.68
N GLY A 271 2.39 11.72 -6.00
CA GLY A 271 2.45 11.25 -4.62
C GLY A 271 3.41 10.08 -4.44
N ALA A 272 3.31 9.06 -5.29
CA ALA A 272 4.17 7.88 -5.25
C ALA A 272 5.64 8.25 -5.52
N ALA A 273 5.91 9.10 -6.51
CA ALA A 273 7.27 9.57 -6.82
C ALA A 273 7.88 10.30 -5.62
N LEU A 274 7.15 11.24 -5.03
CA LEU A 274 7.60 12.01 -3.88
C LEU A 274 7.86 11.12 -2.65
N LEU A 275 6.89 10.27 -2.30
CA LEU A 275 6.98 9.39 -1.14
C LEU A 275 8.10 8.36 -1.27
N ILE A 276 8.25 7.72 -2.45
CA ILE A 276 9.33 6.77 -2.71
C ILE A 276 10.69 7.49 -2.65
N PHE A 277 10.80 8.67 -3.25
CA PHE A 277 12.04 9.45 -3.24
C PHE A 277 12.46 9.83 -1.81
N ILE A 278 11.54 10.36 -1.00
CA ILE A 278 11.81 10.69 0.41
C ILE A 278 12.21 9.44 1.20
N ALA A 279 11.54 8.31 0.96
CA ALA A 279 11.91 7.04 1.60
C ALA A 279 13.36 6.63 1.25
N MET A 280 13.75 6.77 -0.02
CA MET A 280 15.08 6.45 -0.51
C MET A 280 16.16 7.32 0.13
N VAL A 281 15.92 8.61 0.26
CA VAL A 281 16.88 9.55 0.85
C VAL A 281 17.02 9.31 2.35
N LEU A 282 15.90 9.24 3.08
CA LEU A 282 15.92 9.20 4.55
C LEU A 282 16.27 7.83 5.13
N PHE A 283 15.69 6.75 4.59
CA PHE A 283 15.82 5.41 5.18
C PHE A 283 16.82 4.53 4.44
N LEU A 284 16.90 4.64 3.11
CA LEU A 284 17.86 3.85 2.32
C LEU A 284 19.23 4.53 2.15
N LYS A 285 19.31 5.84 2.44
CA LYS A 285 20.53 6.65 2.27
C LYS A 285 21.13 6.48 0.88
N CYS A 286 20.29 6.55 -0.16
CA CYS A 286 20.69 6.29 -1.55
C CYS A 286 21.83 7.19 -2.04
N TYR A 287 22.01 8.37 -1.43
CA TYR A 287 23.13 9.28 -1.69
C TYR A 287 24.51 8.69 -1.31
N LYS A 288 24.56 7.64 -0.49
CA LYS A 288 25.80 6.91 -0.15
C LYS A 288 26.04 5.70 -1.07
N TRP A 289 25.15 5.41 -2.02
CA TRP A 289 25.26 4.22 -2.84
C TRP A 289 26.26 4.42 -3.99
N PRO A 290 27.01 3.38 -4.38
CA PRO A 290 27.83 3.44 -5.57
C PRO A 290 26.95 3.64 -6.82
N LYS A 291 27.49 4.33 -7.83
CA LYS A 291 26.76 4.64 -9.09
C LYS A 291 26.15 3.39 -9.74
N SER A 292 26.83 2.25 -9.67
CA SER A 292 26.35 0.96 -10.20
C SER A 292 25.06 0.48 -9.51
N HIS A 293 24.96 0.64 -8.19
CA HIS A 293 23.78 0.25 -7.42
C HIS A 293 22.62 1.22 -7.67
N LEU A 294 22.90 2.51 -7.85
CA LEU A 294 21.88 3.51 -8.23
C LEU A 294 21.28 3.20 -9.60
N ILE A 295 22.12 2.91 -10.60
CA ILE A 295 21.69 2.50 -11.94
C ILE A 295 20.86 1.21 -11.86
N TYR A 296 21.28 0.22 -11.08
CA TYR A 296 20.51 -1.01 -10.89
C TYR A 296 19.11 -0.76 -10.30
N CYS A 297 18.98 0.19 -9.37
CA CYS A 297 17.71 0.54 -8.76
C CYS A 297 16.79 1.38 -9.67
N LEU A 298 17.37 2.13 -10.61
CA LEU A 298 16.68 2.95 -11.59
C LEU A 298 16.33 2.19 -12.89
N VAL A 299 16.82 0.97 -13.10
CA VAL A 299 16.47 0.17 -14.29
C VAL A 299 15.27 -0.75 -14.00
N PRO A 300 14.17 -0.65 -14.78
CA PRO A 300 13.00 -1.52 -14.64
C PRO A 300 13.33 -3.01 -14.78
N ALA A 301 12.55 -3.85 -14.09
CA ALA A 301 12.73 -5.31 -14.12
C ALA A 301 12.72 -5.97 -15.50
N PRO A 302 11.81 -5.63 -16.44
CA PRO A 302 11.79 -6.24 -17.77
C PRO A 302 13.04 -5.92 -18.62
N ILE A 303 13.68 -4.76 -18.40
CA ILE A 303 14.92 -4.39 -19.09
C ILE A 303 16.12 -5.12 -18.48
N ARG A 304 16.09 -5.43 -17.18
CA ARG A 304 17.15 -6.18 -16.49
C ARG A 304 17.22 -7.65 -16.90
N THR A 305 16.09 -8.28 -17.24
CA THR A 305 16.05 -9.70 -17.65
C THR A 305 16.54 -9.94 -19.07
N SER A 306 16.62 -8.89 -19.90
CA SER A 306 17.28 -8.89 -21.21
C SER A 306 18.72 -9.41 -21.11
N HIS A 307 19.08 -10.33 -22.01
CA HIS A 307 20.39 -10.97 -22.08
C HIS A 307 21.54 -9.93 -22.08
N ARG A 308 21.28 -8.73 -22.66
CA ARG A 308 22.23 -7.63 -22.83
C ARG A 308 22.69 -6.99 -21.51
N TYR A 309 21.82 -6.88 -20.50
CA TYR A 309 22.15 -6.28 -19.21
C TYR A 309 22.88 -7.26 -18.27
N ARG A 310 22.55 -8.56 -18.36
CA ARG A 310 23.31 -9.64 -17.68
C ARG A 310 24.74 -9.77 -18.21
N SER A 311 24.99 -9.51 -19.49
CA SER A 311 26.35 -9.42 -20.04
C SER A 311 27.10 -8.17 -19.58
N TYR A 312 26.41 -7.03 -19.44
CA TYR A 312 27.01 -5.78 -18.95
C TYR A 312 27.47 -5.88 -17.48
N LEU A 313 26.64 -6.45 -16.59
CA LEU A 313 27.01 -6.69 -15.18
C LEU A 313 28.20 -7.65 -15.06
N ARG A 314 28.23 -8.74 -15.86
CA ARG A 314 29.37 -9.68 -15.92
C ARG A 314 30.66 -9.06 -16.48
N GLN A 315 30.56 -8.01 -17.30
CA GLN A 315 31.72 -7.24 -17.77
C GLN A 315 32.19 -6.25 -16.70
N GLN A 316 31.29 -5.72 -15.88
CA GLN A 316 31.61 -4.76 -14.82
C GLN A 316 32.25 -5.45 -13.61
N GLU A 317 31.78 -6.64 -13.21
CA GLU A 317 32.42 -7.47 -12.17
C GLU A 317 33.83 -7.92 -12.57
N ARG A 318 34.06 -8.24 -13.86
CA ARG A 318 35.39 -8.58 -14.39
C ARG A 318 36.39 -7.42 -14.39
N LYS A 319 35.92 -6.17 -14.34
CA LYS A 319 36.80 -4.99 -14.25
C LYS A 319 37.20 -4.64 -12.81
N THR A 320 36.53 -5.21 -11.81
CA THR A 320 36.78 -4.93 -10.37
C THR A 320 37.57 -6.02 -9.63
N MET A 321 37.85 -7.15 -10.27
CA MET A 321 38.86 -8.10 -9.80
C MET A 321 40.03 -8.09 -10.79
N PRO A 322 41.12 -7.35 -10.54
CA PRO A 322 42.35 -7.61 -11.27
C PRO A 322 42.79 -9.04 -10.94
N ASN A 323 43.18 -9.77 -11.99
CA ASN A 323 43.65 -11.15 -11.95
C ASN A 323 44.50 -11.42 -10.70
N LEU A 324 44.06 -12.34 -9.84
CA LEU A 324 44.98 -13.16 -9.06
C LEU A 324 45.60 -14.15 -10.06
N GLY A 325 46.60 -13.66 -10.79
CA GLY A 325 47.62 -14.46 -11.46
C GLY A 325 48.88 -14.40 -10.62
#